data_AF-A0A6S6QTG3-F1
#
_entry.id   AF-A0A6S6QTG3-F1
#
_cell.length_a   1.000
_cell.length_b   1.000
_cell.length_c   1.000
_cell.angle_alpha   90.00
_cell.angle_beta   90.00
_cell.angle_gamma   90.00
#
_symmetry.space_group_name_H-M   'P 1'
#
loop_
_entity.id
_entity.type
_entity.pdbx_description
1 polymer ?
#
loop_
_entity_poly.entity_id
_entity_poly.type
_entity_poly.pdbx_seq_one_letter_code
_entity_poly.pdbx_strand_id
1 'polypeptide(L)'
;MVLRNSTMLDFVNVVKNKKLYCFGAGSVPNEICSKYPELKLESYIYRFIDNSSILQGTKKKVGTSDILVISVEEFLKEVDESTVVLFTLYAFLEAFEQLDTVSVLDTISCYIYRMIVAADYDFQLAQQKIPENGLLYTGSPQIPKKIHYCWFGYNELPDLAKRCIESWKKFCPNYEIIRWDETNYDVSKNKYMHKAYKDRKWAFVSDYARLDIVNDYGGIYLDTDVELVKSLDSLLYEKGFCGFESNQQVAFGLGFGAHSNNKVVADLLKLYDTLEWDGGKTPCPVFQTSILKKHGLIEQNSFQRLKDMTILPAECLCPKSIMSSKISVTPRTFAIHHYAASWYEYTQTEIEFLKLWERVQDYE
;
A
#
# COMPACT_ATOMS: atom_id res chain seq x y z
N MET A 1 -3.13 23.85 15.87
CA MET A 1 -3.51 24.09 14.45
C MET A 1 -4.63 23.15 14.01
N VAL A 2 -5.39 23.54 12.98
CA VAL A 2 -6.40 22.67 12.34
C VAL A 2 -5.75 21.83 11.25
N LEU A 3 -5.44 20.56 11.56
CA LEU A 3 -4.89 19.62 10.59
C LEU A 3 -5.98 19.18 9.61
N ARG A 4 -5.75 19.44 8.33
CA ARG A 4 -6.63 19.06 7.21
C ARG A 4 -5.92 18.12 6.26
N ASN A 5 -6.69 17.39 5.46
CA ASN A 5 -6.18 16.55 4.39
C ASN A 5 -7.05 16.68 3.13
N SER A 6 -6.44 16.50 1.96
CA SER A 6 -7.11 16.57 0.66
C SER A 6 -6.24 15.95 -0.42
N THR A 7 -6.79 15.77 -1.64
CA THR A 7 -5.95 15.53 -2.83
C THR A 7 -5.08 16.76 -3.12
N MET A 8 -4.02 16.61 -3.92
CA MET A 8 -3.16 17.74 -4.30
C MET A 8 -3.91 18.77 -5.15
N LEU A 9 -4.80 18.32 -6.03
CA LEU A 9 -5.63 19.20 -6.85
C LEU A 9 -6.56 20.06 -5.96
N ASP A 10 -7.21 19.44 -4.99
CA ASP A 10 -8.11 20.15 -4.06
C ASP A 10 -7.32 21.10 -3.14
N PHE A 11 -6.15 20.68 -2.66
CA PHE A 11 -5.26 21.53 -1.88
C PHE A 11 -4.88 22.80 -2.64
N VAL A 12 -4.48 22.67 -3.92
CA VAL A 12 -4.15 23.82 -4.76
C VAL A 12 -5.36 24.74 -4.93
N ASN A 13 -6.57 24.20 -5.06
CA ASN A 13 -7.79 25.01 -5.12
C ASN A 13 -8.03 25.80 -3.82
N VAL A 14 -7.74 25.21 -2.65
CA VAL A 14 -7.85 25.89 -1.35
C VAL A 14 -6.86 27.08 -1.25
N VAL A 15 -5.62 26.91 -1.72
CA VAL A 15 -4.57 27.92 -1.48
C VAL A 15 -4.50 29.06 -2.50
N LYS A 16 -5.24 28.99 -3.61
CA LYS A 16 -5.23 30.00 -4.69
C LYS A 16 -5.35 31.46 -4.22
N ASN A 17 -6.12 31.70 -3.16
CA ASN A 17 -6.38 33.03 -2.61
C ASN A 17 -5.94 33.14 -1.13
N LYS A 18 -4.93 32.37 -0.72
CA LYS A 18 -4.44 32.28 0.64
C LYS A 18 -2.93 32.56 0.67
N LYS A 19 -2.42 32.95 1.84
CA LYS A 19 -0.97 33.03 2.07
C LYS A 19 -0.46 31.63 2.42
N LEU A 20 0.04 30.90 1.43
CA LEU A 20 0.63 29.59 1.65
C LEU A 20 2.06 29.72 2.18
N TYR A 21 2.29 29.22 3.39
CA TYR A 21 3.62 29.07 3.95
C TYR A 21 4.04 27.59 3.88
N CYS A 22 5.20 27.31 3.30
CA CYS A 22 5.75 25.96 3.26
C CYS A 22 6.81 25.79 4.36
N PHE A 23 6.59 24.90 5.31
CA PHE A 23 7.58 24.56 6.32
C PHE A 23 8.57 23.54 5.76
N GLY A 24 9.84 23.92 5.67
CA GLY A 24 10.95 23.14 5.16
C GLY A 24 11.36 23.55 3.73
N ALA A 25 12.47 24.29 3.61
CA ALA A 25 13.01 24.77 2.33
C ALA A 25 13.94 23.74 1.62
N GLY A 26 13.75 22.45 1.91
CA GLY A 26 14.54 21.31 1.43
C GLY A 26 14.30 20.93 -0.04
N SER A 27 14.46 19.64 -0.38
CA SER A 27 14.22 19.13 -1.75
C SER A 27 12.74 18.96 -2.07
N VAL A 28 11.93 18.60 -1.07
CA VAL A 28 10.50 18.24 -1.23
C VAL A 28 9.68 19.28 -2.00
N PRO A 29 9.79 20.61 -1.80
CA PRO A 29 9.06 21.57 -2.62
C PRO A 29 9.31 21.44 -4.13
N ASN A 30 10.55 21.13 -4.54
CA ASN A 30 10.88 20.88 -5.95
C ASN A 30 10.30 19.55 -6.44
N GLU A 31 10.30 18.53 -5.57
CA GLU A 31 9.69 17.23 -5.88
C GLU A 31 8.19 17.38 -6.13
N ILE A 32 7.49 18.19 -5.33
CA ILE A 32 6.07 18.51 -5.52
C ILE A 32 5.85 19.13 -6.89
N CYS A 33 6.60 20.19 -7.22
CA CYS A 33 6.42 20.90 -8.49
C CYS A 33 6.81 20.05 -9.70
N SER A 34 7.76 19.13 -9.55
CA SER A 34 8.14 18.17 -10.61
C SER A 34 7.08 17.09 -10.81
N LYS A 35 6.40 16.68 -9.73
CA LYS A 35 5.33 15.68 -9.76
C LYS A 35 4.01 16.24 -10.31
N TYR A 36 3.72 17.51 -10.04
CA TYR A 36 2.48 18.20 -10.45
C TYR A 36 2.77 19.53 -11.18
N PRO A 37 3.51 19.51 -12.30
CA PRO A 37 3.93 20.73 -13.00
C PRO A 37 2.74 21.56 -13.52
N GLU A 38 1.61 20.93 -13.82
CA GLU A 38 0.39 21.57 -14.28
C GLU A 38 -0.30 22.43 -13.21
N LEU A 39 -0.09 22.12 -11.93
CA LEU A 39 -0.74 22.82 -10.82
C LEU A 39 -0.01 24.11 -10.43
N LYS A 40 1.25 24.28 -10.83
CA LYS A 40 2.08 25.48 -10.58
C LYS A 40 2.07 25.94 -9.12
N LEU A 41 2.22 25.00 -8.19
CA LEU A 41 2.14 25.27 -6.75
C LEU A 41 3.10 26.40 -6.32
N GLU A 42 4.27 26.48 -6.94
CA GLU A 42 5.29 27.51 -6.71
C GLU A 42 4.81 28.94 -6.94
N SER A 43 3.72 29.14 -7.68
CA SER A 43 3.11 30.46 -7.89
C SER A 43 2.25 30.92 -6.71
N TYR A 44 1.86 29.99 -5.82
CA TYR A 44 1.03 30.27 -4.65
C TYR A 44 1.83 30.33 -3.34
N ILE A 45 3.07 29.84 -3.31
CA ILE A 45 3.90 29.85 -2.11
C ILE A 45 4.28 31.30 -1.77
N TYR A 46 3.80 31.77 -0.63
CA TYR A 46 4.08 33.11 -0.12
C TYR A 46 5.49 33.18 0.48
N ARG A 47 5.83 32.26 1.39
CA ARG A 47 7.16 32.15 2.01
C ARG A 47 7.49 30.70 2.40
N PHE A 48 8.77 30.43 2.59
CA PHE A 48 9.24 29.24 3.29
C PHE A 48 9.51 29.54 4.76
N ILE A 49 9.18 28.59 5.64
CA ILE A 49 9.56 28.59 7.06
C ILE A 49 10.65 27.54 7.24
N ASP A 50 11.77 27.87 7.87
CA ASP A 50 12.82 26.89 8.15
C ASP A 50 13.55 27.20 9.46
N ASN A 51 13.86 26.15 10.25
CA ASN A 51 14.59 26.29 11.52
C ASN A 51 16.10 26.48 11.30
N SER A 52 16.62 26.23 10.10
CA SER A 52 18.03 26.47 9.78
C SER A 52 18.32 27.96 9.66
N SER A 53 19.07 28.51 10.62
CA SER A 53 19.54 29.89 10.59
C SER A 53 20.39 30.23 9.37
N ILE A 54 21.00 29.23 8.73
CA ILE A 54 21.77 29.39 7.49
C ILE A 54 20.84 29.66 6.29
N LEU A 55 19.64 29.08 6.30
CA LEU A 55 18.67 29.26 5.22
C LEU A 55 17.83 30.53 5.39
N GLN A 56 17.60 30.97 6.62
CA GLN A 56 16.81 32.17 6.92
C GLN A 56 17.41 33.42 6.25
N GLY A 57 16.55 34.26 5.66
CA GLY A 57 16.95 35.44 4.89
C GLY A 57 17.43 35.14 3.46
N THR A 58 17.61 33.87 3.09
CA THR A 58 17.93 33.46 1.72
C THR A 58 16.67 33.29 0.88
N LYS A 59 16.85 33.12 -0.44
CA LYS A 59 15.76 32.77 -1.35
C LYS A 59 15.91 31.32 -1.81
N LYS A 60 14.83 30.55 -1.66
CA LYS A 60 14.70 29.21 -2.22
C LYS A 60 14.08 29.30 -3.61
N LYS A 61 14.79 28.78 -4.59
CA LYS A 61 14.26 28.58 -5.94
C LYS A 61 13.40 27.33 -5.99
N VAL A 62 12.15 27.48 -6.45
CA VAL A 62 11.22 26.38 -6.75
C VAL A 62 10.51 26.68 -8.06
N GLY A 63 10.64 25.78 -9.04
CA GLY A 63 10.16 26.03 -10.40
C GLY A 63 10.73 27.33 -10.96
N THR A 64 9.85 28.28 -11.30
CA THR A 64 10.21 29.61 -11.78
C THR A 64 10.26 30.69 -10.70
N SER A 65 9.92 30.36 -9.45
CA SER A 65 9.79 31.31 -8.34
C SER A 65 11.03 31.32 -7.44
N ASP A 66 11.45 32.50 -6.99
CA ASP A 66 12.47 32.70 -5.95
C ASP A 66 11.79 33.24 -4.68
N ILE A 67 11.60 32.37 -3.69
CA ILE A 67 10.75 32.63 -2.51
C ILE A 67 11.63 32.81 -1.27
N LEU A 68 11.32 33.81 -0.45
CA LEU A 68 12.08 34.09 0.79
C LEU A 68 11.88 32.97 1.82
N VAL A 69 12.97 32.55 2.45
CA VAL A 69 12.97 31.67 3.63
C VAL A 69 13.06 32.52 4.89
N ILE A 70 12.15 32.30 5.82
CA ILE A 70 12.03 33.06 7.07
C ILE A 70 12.07 32.13 8.30
N SER A 71 12.36 32.73 9.45
CA SER A 71 12.27 32.07 10.75
C SER A 71 10.82 31.85 11.18
N VAL A 72 10.60 31.00 12.20
CA VAL A 72 9.29 30.82 12.83
C VAL A 72 8.84 32.13 13.51
N GLU A 73 9.76 32.87 14.12
CA GLU A 73 9.48 34.16 14.78
C GLU A 73 9.01 35.22 13.79
N GLU A 74 9.57 35.26 12.58
CA GLU A 74 9.10 36.13 11.50
C GLU A 74 7.75 35.69 10.97
N PHE A 75 7.55 34.38 10.80
CA PHE A 75 6.27 33.83 10.35
C PHE A 75 5.14 34.23 11.28
N LEU A 76 5.32 34.05 12.59
CA LEU A 76 4.30 34.36 13.60
C LEU A 76 3.89 35.83 13.63
N LYS A 77 4.72 36.75 13.11
CA LYS A 77 4.38 38.18 12.99
C LYS A 77 3.48 38.49 11.79
N GLU A 78 3.40 37.59 10.81
CA GLU A 78 2.66 37.78 9.56
C GLU A 78 1.35 36.96 9.49
N VAL A 79 1.09 36.10 10.48
CA VAL A 79 -0.08 35.21 10.51
C VAL A 79 -1.38 36.01 10.52
N ASP A 80 -2.32 35.61 9.67
CA ASP A 80 -3.70 36.08 9.66
C ASP A 80 -4.67 34.96 9.21
N GLU A 81 -5.96 35.27 9.09
CA GLU A 81 -7.00 34.32 8.67
C GLU A 81 -6.85 33.78 7.22
N SER A 82 -5.97 34.38 6.42
CA SER A 82 -5.62 33.91 5.09
C SER A 82 -4.43 32.95 5.08
N THR A 83 -3.78 32.72 6.22
CA THR A 83 -2.64 31.83 6.35
C THR A 83 -3.03 30.36 6.19
N VAL A 84 -2.24 29.62 5.42
CA VAL A 84 -2.26 28.15 5.35
C VAL A 84 -0.84 27.65 5.45
N VAL A 85 -0.60 26.60 6.24
CA VAL A 85 0.74 25.99 6.39
C VAL A 85 0.79 24.64 5.70
N LEU A 86 1.79 24.39 4.86
CA LEU A 86 2.10 23.08 4.29
C LEU A 86 3.44 22.59 4.81
N PHE A 87 3.48 21.45 5.48
CA PHE A 87 4.72 20.79 5.88
C PHE A 87 5.32 20.02 4.71
N THR A 88 6.46 20.50 4.21
CA THR A 88 7.20 19.96 3.05
C THR A 88 8.54 19.37 3.47
N LEU A 89 8.54 18.50 4.47
CA LEU A 89 9.74 17.78 4.93
C LEU A 89 9.41 16.34 5.31
N TYR A 90 10.40 15.44 5.22
CA TYR A 90 10.23 14.04 5.57
C TYR A 90 10.06 13.83 7.08
N ALA A 91 10.85 14.55 7.89
CA ALA A 91 10.77 14.56 9.36
C ALA A 91 9.83 15.66 9.87
N PHE A 92 8.60 15.70 9.37
CA PHE A 92 7.66 16.80 9.64
C PHE A 92 7.16 16.88 11.09
N LEU A 93 7.30 15.83 11.90
CA LEU A 93 6.73 15.75 13.24
C LEU A 93 7.23 16.85 14.17
N GLU A 94 8.55 17.03 14.27
CA GLU A 94 9.15 18.07 15.11
C GLU A 94 8.70 19.49 14.69
N ALA A 95 8.69 19.75 13.38
CA ALA A 95 8.23 21.02 12.83
C ALA A 95 6.74 21.26 13.08
N PHE A 96 5.94 20.20 12.98
CA PHE A 96 4.50 20.24 13.24
C PHE A 96 4.23 20.53 14.72
N GLU A 97 4.86 19.80 15.64
CA GLU A 97 4.72 19.99 17.09
C GLU A 97 5.17 21.39 17.54
N GLN A 98 6.25 21.90 16.94
CA GLN A 98 6.73 23.27 17.20
C GLN A 98 5.64 24.31 16.95
N LEU A 99 4.91 24.20 15.83
CA LEU A 99 3.83 25.14 15.51
C LEU A 99 2.52 24.81 16.22
N ASP A 100 2.25 23.53 16.50
CA ASP A 100 0.97 23.08 17.05
C ASP A 100 0.77 23.49 18.51
N THR A 101 1.86 23.86 19.21
CA THR A 101 1.81 24.40 20.58
C THR A 101 1.54 25.92 20.65
N VAL A 102 1.46 26.60 19.51
CA VAL A 102 1.32 28.06 19.45
C VAL A 102 -0.15 28.46 19.29
N SER A 103 -0.72 29.07 20.32
CA SER A 103 -2.16 29.42 20.39
C SER A 103 -2.69 30.30 19.26
N VAL A 104 -1.88 31.23 18.72
CA VAL A 104 -2.30 32.06 17.57
C VAL A 104 -2.57 31.22 16.31
N LEU A 105 -2.05 29.99 16.26
CA LEU A 105 -2.22 29.06 15.15
C LEU A 105 -3.39 28.08 15.35
N ASP A 106 -4.15 28.17 16.44
CA ASP A 106 -5.20 27.20 16.78
C ASP A 106 -6.29 27.09 15.71
N THR A 107 -6.60 28.19 15.02
CA THR A 107 -7.60 28.25 13.94
C THR A 107 -6.99 28.13 12.55
N ILE A 108 -5.66 28.17 12.44
CA ILE A 108 -4.96 28.16 11.16
C ILE A 108 -4.96 26.74 10.59
N SER A 109 -5.35 26.64 9.32
CA SER A 109 -5.36 25.37 8.61
C SER A 109 -3.94 24.97 8.23
N CYS A 110 -3.59 23.71 8.50
CA CYS A 110 -2.34 23.13 8.08
C CYS A 110 -2.52 21.79 7.39
N TYR A 111 -1.56 21.47 6.52
CA TYR A 111 -1.51 20.26 5.71
C TYR A 111 -0.13 19.65 5.80
N ILE A 112 -0.05 18.32 5.74
CA ILE A 112 1.21 17.59 5.67
C ILE A 112 1.31 16.99 4.27
N TYR A 113 2.37 17.31 3.52
CA TYR A 113 2.49 16.85 2.13
C TYR A 113 2.38 15.32 2.01
N ARG A 114 3.00 14.58 2.94
CA ARG A 114 2.90 13.10 2.97
C ARG A 114 1.46 12.59 3.07
N MET A 115 0.58 13.32 3.76
CA MET A 115 -0.85 12.97 3.88
C MET A 115 -1.62 13.30 2.60
N ILE A 116 -1.29 14.40 1.93
CA ILE A 116 -1.84 14.72 0.60
C ILE A 116 -1.47 13.62 -0.41
N VAL A 117 -0.22 13.14 -0.38
CA VAL A 117 0.20 12.02 -1.24
C VAL A 117 -0.60 10.76 -0.94
N ALA A 118 -0.87 10.48 0.34
CA ALA A 118 -1.72 9.35 0.73
C ALA A 118 -3.16 9.51 0.23
N ALA A 119 -3.72 10.72 0.29
CA ALA A 119 -5.06 11.02 -0.22
C ALA A 119 -5.15 10.88 -1.76
N ASP A 120 -4.15 11.37 -2.50
CA ASP A 120 -4.06 11.16 -3.95
C ASP A 120 -3.99 9.67 -4.30
N TYR A 121 -3.22 8.90 -3.52
CA TYR A 121 -3.10 7.45 -3.69
C TYR A 121 -4.45 6.76 -3.46
N ASP A 122 -5.13 7.08 -2.35
CA ASP A 122 -6.45 6.53 -2.02
C ASP A 122 -7.50 6.87 -3.09
N PHE A 123 -7.47 8.11 -3.59
CA PHE A 123 -8.34 8.55 -4.67
C PHE A 123 -8.12 7.74 -5.96
N GLN A 124 -6.86 7.48 -6.33
CA GLN A 124 -6.52 6.65 -7.48
C GLN A 124 -6.95 5.18 -7.30
N LEU A 125 -6.82 4.63 -6.09
CA LEU A 125 -7.30 3.29 -5.77
C LEU A 125 -8.83 3.18 -5.91
N ALA A 126 -9.57 4.22 -5.54
CA ALA A 126 -11.04 4.22 -5.57
C ALA A 126 -11.63 4.35 -7.00
N GLN A 127 -10.85 4.82 -7.98
CA GLN A 127 -11.33 5.01 -9.35
C GLN A 127 -11.30 3.74 -10.21
N GLN A 128 -10.86 2.62 -9.66
CA GLN A 128 -10.69 1.39 -10.42
C GLN A 128 -12.03 0.81 -10.86
N LYS A 129 -12.06 0.30 -12.10
CA LYS A 129 -13.24 -0.32 -12.70
C LYS A 129 -12.91 -1.73 -13.17
N ILE A 130 -13.77 -2.68 -12.80
CA ILE A 130 -13.86 -3.97 -13.48
C ILE A 130 -14.93 -3.82 -14.57
N PRO A 131 -14.68 -4.27 -15.80
CA PRO A 131 -15.72 -4.34 -16.83
C PRO A 131 -16.92 -5.16 -16.34
N GLU A 132 -18.15 -4.80 -16.74
CA GLU A 132 -19.39 -5.47 -16.28
C GLU A 132 -19.41 -6.99 -16.54
N ASN A 133 -18.63 -7.48 -17.51
CA ASN A 133 -18.43 -8.90 -17.81
C ASN A 133 -16.94 -9.30 -17.69
N GLY A 134 -16.22 -8.69 -16.74
CA GLY A 134 -14.79 -8.88 -16.57
C GLY A 134 -14.43 -10.30 -16.16
N LEU A 135 -15.09 -10.87 -15.15
CA LEU A 135 -14.85 -12.25 -14.70
C LEU A 135 -15.54 -13.28 -15.59
N LEU A 136 -14.93 -14.46 -15.70
CA LEU A 136 -15.54 -15.60 -16.36
C LEU A 136 -16.62 -16.21 -15.45
N TYR A 137 -17.81 -16.47 -16.01
CA TYR A 137 -18.94 -17.08 -15.28
C TYR A 137 -19.52 -18.30 -16.00
N THR A 138 -18.91 -18.74 -17.10
CA THR A 138 -19.43 -19.80 -17.96
C THR A 138 -18.42 -20.94 -18.10
N GLY A 139 -18.93 -22.16 -18.27
CA GLY A 139 -18.13 -23.39 -18.31
C GLY A 139 -18.05 -24.11 -16.96
N SER A 140 -17.08 -25.01 -16.82
CA SER A 140 -16.79 -25.69 -15.54
C SER A 140 -15.75 -24.92 -14.73
N PRO A 141 -15.87 -24.84 -13.39
CA PRO A 141 -14.82 -24.31 -12.53
C PRO A 141 -13.46 -24.97 -12.83
N GLN A 142 -12.41 -24.16 -12.96
CA GLN A 142 -11.03 -24.59 -13.22
C GLN A 142 -10.20 -24.67 -11.94
N ILE A 143 -10.53 -23.86 -10.93
CA ILE A 143 -9.82 -23.83 -9.65
C ILE A 143 -10.58 -24.70 -8.64
N PRO A 144 -9.92 -25.69 -8.02
CA PRO A 144 -10.50 -26.50 -6.94
C PRO A 144 -10.98 -25.65 -5.75
N LYS A 145 -12.03 -26.11 -5.06
CA LYS A 145 -12.52 -25.51 -3.80
C LYS A 145 -11.63 -25.87 -2.60
N LYS A 146 -10.37 -25.46 -2.67
CA LYS A 146 -9.35 -25.64 -1.63
C LYS A 146 -8.79 -24.29 -1.23
N ILE A 147 -8.72 -24.02 0.07
CA ILE A 147 -8.01 -22.87 0.63
C ILE A 147 -6.79 -23.39 1.37
N HIS A 148 -5.61 -23.00 0.90
CA HIS A 148 -4.33 -23.33 1.49
C HIS A 148 -3.80 -22.13 2.28
N TYR A 149 -3.14 -22.41 3.41
CA TYR A 149 -2.38 -21.40 4.13
C TYR A 149 -1.19 -22.04 4.84
N CYS A 150 -0.13 -21.26 5.08
CA CYS A 150 1.05 -21.72 5.79
C CYS A 150 1.06 -21.19 7.24
N TRP A 151 1.55 -22.02 8.17
CA TRP A 151 1.80 -21.60 9.55
C TRP A 151 3.03 -22.32 10.14
N PHE A 152 4.20 -21.82 9.77
CA PHE A 152 5.50 -22.32 10.23
C PHE A 152 5.96 -21.65 11.54
N GLY A 153 6.89 -22.29 12.24
CA GLY A 153 7.55 -21.78 13.44
C GLY A 153 6.92 -22.25 14.76
N TYR A 154 5.96 -23.17 14.73
CA TYR A 154 5.31 -23.81 15.89
C TYR A 154 4.60 -22.87 16.88
N ASN A 155 4.48 -21.58 16.58
CA ASN A 155 3.78 -20.63 17.45
C ASN A 155 2.27 -20.84 17.39
N GLU A 156 1.55 -20.37 18.40
CA GLU A 156 0.08 -20.30 18.34
C GLU A 156 -0.37 -19.27 17.30
N LEU A 157 -1.51 -19.55 16.63
CA LEU A 157 -2.13 -18.59 15.73
C LEU A 157 -2.58 -17.34 16.52
N PRO A 158 -2.21 -16.12 16.10
CA PRO A 158 -2.71 -14.90 16.71
C PRO A 158 -4.21 -14.70 16.45
N ASP A 159 -4.86 -13.86 17.24
CA ASP A 159 -6.31 -13.65 17.15
C ASP A 159 -6.75 -13.10 15.79
N LEU A 160 -5.94 -12.24 15.16
CA LEU A 160 -6.21 -11.78 13.80
C LEU A 160 -6.26 -12.96 12.82
N ALA A 161 -5.32 -13.90 12.91
CA ALA A 161 -5.28 -15.07 12.04
C ALA A 161 -6.49 -15.98 12.26
N LYS A 162 -6.86 -16.23 13.52
CA LYS A 162 -8.08 -16.98 13.86
C LYS A 162 -9.32 -16.31 13.25
N ARG A 163 -9.48 -14.98 13.39
CA ARG A 163 -10.59 -14.24 12.79
C ARG A 163 -10.62 -14.34 11.27
N CYS A 164 -9.47 -14.23 10.61
CA CYS A 164 -9.37 -14.39 9.16
C CYS A 164 -9.79 -15.79 8.73
N ILE A 165 -9.29 -16.85 9.37
CA ILE A 165 -9.68 -18.24 9.08
C ILE A 165 -11.19 -18.47 9.28
N GLU A 166 -11.80 -17.90 10.32
CA GLU A 166 -13.25 -17.98 10.52
C GLU A 166 -14.03 -17.27 9.42
N SER A 167 -13.52 -16.15 8.89
CA SER A 167 -14.12 -15.50 7.71
C SER A 167 -14.10 -16.42 6.49
N TRP A 168 -13.04 -17.22 6.32
CA TRP A 168 -12.95 -18.18 5.21
C TRP A 168 -14.02 -19.25 5.32
N LYS A 169 -14.22 -19.82 6.52
CA LYS A 169 -15.29 -20.80 6.76
C LYS A 169 -16.68 -20.19 6.53
N LYS A 170 -16.88 -18.93 6.91
CA LYS A 170 -18.15 -18.22 6.73
C LYS A 170 -18.49 -17.99 5.26
N PHE A 171 -17.55 -17.50 4.47
CA PHE A 171 -17.80 -17.10 3.08
C PHE A 171 -17.56 -18.22 2.06
N CYS A 172 -16.80 -19.24 2.44
CA CYS A 172 -16.45 -20.41 1.63
C CYS A 172 -16.77 -21.72 2.38
N PRO A 173 -18.02 -21.96 2.84
CA PRO A 173 -18.35 -23.07 3.75
C PRO A 173 -18.16 -24.47 3.14
N ASN A 174 -18.14 -24.56 1.80
CA ASN A 174 -17.97 -25.82 1.06
C ASN A 174 -16.53 -26.01 0.55
N TYR A 175 -15.56 -25.22 1.05
CA TYR A 175 -14.16 -25.34 0.67
C TYR A 175 -13.41 -26.18 1.71
N GLU A 176 -12.47 -26.98 1.24
CA GLU A 176 -11.49 -27.65 2.09
C GLU A 176 -10.43 -26.63 2.53
N ILE A 177 -10.26 -26.42 3.85
CA ILE A 177 -9.22 -25.53 4.39
C ILE A 177 -8.05 -26.38 4.88
N ILE A 178 -6.88 -26.16 4.29
CA ILE A 178 -5.68 -26.98 4.51
C ILE A 178 -4.56 -26.10 5.07
N ARG A 179 -4.10 -26.46 6.26
CA ARG A 179 -2.91 -25.88 6.89
C ARG A 179 -1.66 -26.62 6.41
N TRP A 180 -0.65 -25.86 6.03
CA TRP A 180 0.69 -26.36 5.75
C TRP A 180 1.67 -25.87 6.81
N ASP A 181 2.40 -26.82 7.40
CA ASP A 181 3.43 -26.56 8.40
C ASP A 181 4.52 -27.63 8.33
N GLU A 182 5.43 -27.65 9.30
CA GLU A 182 6.57 -28.57 9.33
C GLU A 182 6.17 -30.05 9.36
N THR A 183 4.93 -30.38 9.75
CA THR A 183 4.47 -31.78 9.86
C THR A 183 4.08 -32.38 8.51
N ASN A 184 3.75 -31.54 7.53
CA ASN A 184 3.22 -31.97 6.24
C ASN A 184 3.86 -31.28 5.02
N TYR A 185 4.83 -30.37 5.22
CA TYR A 185 5.52 -29.68 4.13
C TYR A 185 7.05 -29.72 4.30
N ASP A 186 7.77 -30.16 3.26
CA ASP A 186 9.23 -30.19 3.26
C ASP A 186 9.82 -28.82 2.93
N VAL A 187 10.23 -28.07 3.98
CA VAL A 187 10.89 -26.76 3.85
C VAL A 187 12.34 -26.84 3.34
N SER A 188 12.88 -28.02 3.08
CA SER A 188 14.25 -28.21 2.58
C SER A 188 14.36 -28.35 1.06
N LYS A 189 13.25 -28.61 0.36
CA LYS A 189 13.26 -28.91 -1.09
C LYS A 189 13.65 -27.76 -2.01
N ASN A 190 13.67 -26.51 -1.52
CA ASN A 190 14.17 -25.35 -2.25
C ASN A 190 15.21 -24.58 -1.43
N LYS A 191 16.33 -24.20 -2.09
CA LYS A 191 17.48 -23.56 -1.45
C LYS A 191 17.14 -22.20 -0.84
N TYR A 192 16.37 -21.36 -1.54
CA TYR A 192 15.96 -20.04 -1.06
C TYR A 192 15.08 -20.19 0.19
N MET A 193 14.03 -21.01 0.09
CA MET A 193 13.10 -21.28 1.18
C MET A 193 13.82 -21.85 2.41
N HIS A 194 14.72 -22.83 2.21
CA HIS A 194 15.42 -23.47 3.30
C HIS A 194 16.35 -22.51 4.06
N LYS A 195 16.99 -21.57 3.36
CA LYS A 195 17.77 -20.49 3.99
C LYS A 195 16.86 -19.53 4.77
N ALA A 196 15.74 -19.08 4.19
CA ALA A 196 14.77 -18.23 4.88
C ALA A 196 14.22 -18.91 6.16
N TYR A 197 13.97 -20.23 6.10
CA TYR A 197 13.52 -21.02 7.23
C TYR A 197 14.58 -21.07 8.35
N LYS A 198 15.85 -21.29 8.01
CA LYS A 198 16.97 -21.25 8.98
C LYS A 198 17.10 -19.89 9.67
N ASP A 199 16.85 -18.82 8.93
CA ASP A 199 16.87 -17.44 9.43
C ASP A 199 15.57 -17.04 10.14
N ARG A 200 14.62 -17.98 10.30
CA ARG A 200 13.31 -17.77 10.94
C ARG A 200 12.46 -16.68 10.27
N LYS A 201 12.64 -16.49 8.96
CA LYS A 201 11.91 -15.52 8.14
C LYS A 201 10.68 -16.18 7.50
N TRP A 202 9.69 -16.49 8.33
CA TRP A 202 8.52 -17.31 7.95
C TRP A 202 7.72 -16.79 6.75
N ALA A 203 7.55 -15.47 6.62
CA ALA A 203 6.87 -14.85 5.48
C ALA A 203 7.54 -15.24 4.14
N PHE A 204 8.87 -15.26 4.12
CA PHE A 204 9.66 -15.63 2.94
C PHE A 204 9.69 -17.14 2.69
N VAL A 205 9.46 -17.96 3.73
CA VAL A 205 9.23 -19.41 3.57
C VAL A 205 7.91 -19.64 2.83
N SER A 206 6.85 -18.95 3.26
CA SER A 206 5.54 -19.04 2.61
C SER A 206 5.53 -18.50 1.18
N ASP A 207 6.42 -17.57 0.81
CA ASP A 207 6.51 -17.04 -0.55
C ASP A 207 6.80 -18.10 -1.61
N TYR A 208 7.69 -19.04 -1.32
CA TYR A 208 7.91 -20.19 -2.18
C TYR A 208 6.82 -21.25 -1.99
N ALA A 209 6.53 -21.62 -0.73
CA ALA A 209 5.63 -22.74 -0.44
C ALA A 209 4.24 -22.54 -1.04
N ARG A 210 3.69 -21.33 -1.00
CA ARG A 210 2.37 -21.02 -1.58
C ARG A 210 2.29 -21.32 -3.07
N LEU A 211 3.36 -21.03 -3.81
CA LEU A 211 3.43 -21.25 -5.25
C LEU A 211 3.50 -22.74 -5.56
N ASP A 212 4.33 -23.46 -4.81
CA ASP A 212 4.55 -24.89 -4.97
C ASP A 212 3.28 -25.68 -4.65
N ILE A 213 2.63 -25.37 -3.53
CA ILE A 213 1.34 -25.95 -3.13
C ILE A 213 0.28 -25.73 -4.22
N VAL A 214 0.08 -24.48 -4.66
CA VAL A 214 -0.95 -24.17 -5.66
C VAL A 214 -0.61 -24.78 -7.03
N ASN A 215 0.68 -24.89 -7.38
CA ASN A 215 1.10 -25.58 -8.60
C ASN A 215 0.70 -27.07 -8.58
N ASP A 216 0.92 -27.75 -7.46
CA ASP A 216 0.70 -29.19 -7.35
C ASP A 216 -0.78 -29.54 -7.14
N TYR A 217 -1.47 -28.81 -6.27
CA TYR A 217 -2.84 -29.14 -5.85
C TYR A 217 -3.92 -28.29 -6.53
N GLY A 218 -3.55 -27.20 -7.21
CA GLY A 218 -4.47 -26.13 -7.57
C GLY A 218 -5.05 -25.46 -6.32
N GLY A 219 -6.14 -24.72 -6.50
CA GLY A 219 -6.88 -24.11 -5.40
C GLY A 219 -6.51 -22.65 -5.18
N ILE A 220 -6.79 -22.16 -3.98
CA ILE A 220 -6.59 -20.79 -3.57
C ILE A 220 -5.66 -20.78 -2.37
N TYR A 221 -4.68 -19.89 -2.34
CA TYR A 221 -3.86 -19.64 -1.17
C TYR A 221 -4.18 -18.27 -0.59
N LEU A 222 -4.32 -18.19 0.74
CA LEU A 222 -4.54 -16.94 1.49
C LEU A 222 -3.49 -16.81 2.60
N ASP A 223 -2.89 -15.62 2.74
CA ASP A 223 -2.09 -15.33 3.94
C ASP A 223 -3.02 -15.23 5.17
N THR A 224 -2.50 -15.55 6.35
CA THR A 224 -3.31 -15.66 7.57
C THR A 224 -3.89 -14.32 8.05
N ASP A 225 -3.47 -13.19 7.50
CA ASP A 225 -4.03 -11.86 7.73
C ASP A 225 -4.91 -11.35 6.57
N VAL A 226 -5.34 -12.26 5.68
CA VAL A 226 -6.36 -11.99 4.66
C VAL A 226 -7.74 -12.36 5.19
N GLU A 227 -8.60 -11.37 5.42
CA GLU A 227 -10.00 -11.56 5.77
C GLU A 227 -10.86 -11.66 4.51
N LEU A 228 -11.70 -12.68 4.38
CA LEU A 228 -12.72 -12.73 3.34
C LEU A 228 -13.96 -11.97 3.77
N VAL A 229 -14.52 -11.18 2.86
CA VAL A 229 -15.80 -10.46 3.04
C VAL A 229 -16.86 -10.89 2.03
N LYS A 230 -16.51 -11.79 1.11
CA LYS A 230 -17.37 -12.34 0.06
C LYS A 230 -16.88 -13.73 -0.36
N SER A 231 -17.79 -14.56 -0.87
CA SER A 231 -17.42 -15.86 -1.47
C SER A 231 -16.49 -15.66 -2.68
N LEU A 232 -15.53 -16.57 -2.83
CA LEU A 232 -14.59 -16.64 -3.96
C LEU A 232 -15.14 -17.46 -5.14
N ASP A 233 -16.38 -17.95 -5.09
CA ASP A 233 -16.96 -18.85 -6.09
C ASP A 233 -16.85 -18.31 -7.52
N SER A 234 -17.03 -16.99 -7.72
CA SER A 234 -16.92 -16.36 -9.04
C SER A 234 -15.51 -16.43 -9.64
N LEU A 235 -14.47 -16.54 -8.80
CA LEU A 235 -13.09 -16.61 -9.28
C LEU A 235 -12.69 -18.02 -9.71
N LEU A 236 -13.48 -19.05 -9.36
CA LEU A 236 -13.14 -20.44 -9.66
C LEU A 236 -13.17 -20.77 -11.16
N TYR A 237 -13.83 -19.95 -11.97
CA TYR A 237 -13.94 -20.11 -13.42
C TYR A 237 -12.72 -19.55 -14.17
N GLU A 238 -11.87 -18.78 -13.49
CA GLU A 238 -10.60 -18.32 -14.05
C GLU A 238 -9.58 -19.45 -14.10
N LYS A 239 -8.62 -19.41 -15.02
CA LYS A 239 -7.48 -20.34 -14.99
C LYS A 239 -6.55 -20.10 -13.80
N GLY A 240 -6.47 -18.83 -13.41
CA GLY A 240 -5.82 -18.36 -12.20
C GLY A 240 -6.16 -16.89 -12.01
N PHE A 241 -6.06 -16.43 -10.77
CA PHE A 241 -6.24 -15.04 -10.42
C PHE A 241 -5.22 -14.60 -9.36
N CYS A 242 -4.88 -13.31 -9.38
CA CYS A 242 -4.17 -12.60 -8.32
C CYS A 242 -4.55 -11.10 -8.36
N GLY A 243 -4.01 -10.28 -7.47
CA GLY A 243 -4.40 -8.86 -7.36
C GLY A 243 -3.24 -7.89 -7.22
N PHE A 244 -3.48 -6.67 -7.69
CA PHE A 244 -2.61 -5.54 -7.35
C PHE A 244 -2.66 -5.25 -5.83
N GLU A 245 -1.52 -4.97 -5.21
CA GLU A 245 -1.46 -4.38 -3.86
C GLU A 245 -1.29 -2.85 -3.91
N SER A 246 -0.83 -2.35 -5.04
CA SER A 246 -0.57 -0.94 -5.28
C SER A 246 -0.79 -0.59 -6.76
N ASN A 247 -0.54 0.66 -7.13
CA ASN A 247 -0.68 1.10 -8.53
C ASN A 247 0.26 0.37 -9.51
N GLN A 248 1.33 -0.26 -9.03
CA GLN A 248 2.38 -0.83 -9.88
C GLN A 248 2.69 -2.29 -9.59
N GLN A 249 2.35 -2.81 -8.41
CA GLN A 249 2.79 -4.15 -7.97
C GLN A 249 1.61 -5.08 -7.73
N VAL A 250 1.80 -6.34 -8.13
CA VAL A 250 0.91 -7.47 -7.87
C VAL A 250 1.50 -8.31 -6.75
N ALA A 251 0.66 -8.68 -5.79
CA ALA A 251 1.05 -9.49 -4.64
C ALA A 251 0.16 -10.73 -4.51
N PHE A 252 0.78 -11.90 -4.42
CA PHE A 252 0.05 -13.16 -4.27
C PHE A 252 -0.37 -13.41 -2.82
N GLY A 253 0.20 -12.68 -1.85
CA GLY A 253 -0.18 -12.72 -0.44
C GLY A 253 -1.57 -12.17 -0.13
N LEU A 254 -2.13 -11.34 -1.03
CA LEU A 254 -3.50 -10.84 -0.91
C LEU A 254 -4.57 -11.92 -1.06
N GLY A 255 -4.16 -13.08 -1.57
CA GLY A 255 -5.04 -14.14 -2.03
C GLY A 255 -4.91 -14.35 -3.52
N PHE A 256 -4.42 -15.53 -3.91
CA PHE A 256 -4.33 -15.92 -5.31
C PHE A 256 -4.82 -17.34 -5.47
N GLY A 257 -5.26 -17.71 -6.67
CA GLY A 257 -5.66 -19.08 -6.95
C GLY A 257 -5.34 -19.46 -8.39
N ALA A 258 -5.21 -20.75 -8.64
CA ALA A 258 -4.99 -21.29 -9.98
C ALA A 258 -5.39 -22.76 -10.08
N HIS A 259 -5.57 -23.23 -11.32
CA HIS A 259 -5.53 -24.66 -11.59
C HIS A 259 -4.10 -25.20 -11.41
N SER A 260 -3.97 -26.51 -11.15
CA SER A 260 -2.65 -27.17 -11.06
C SER A 260 -1.86 -27.02 -12.35
N ASN A 261 -0.54 -26.87 -12.25
CA ASN A 261 0.40 -26.64 -13.37
C ASN A 261 0.11 -25.36 -14.18
N ASN A 262 -0.42 -24.31 -13.54
CA ASN A 262 -0.60 -23.01 -14.17
C ASN A 262 0.75 -22.41 -14.61
N LYS A 263 0.82 -21.93 -15.86
CA LYS A 263 2.08 -21.51 -16.47
C LYS A 263 2.77 -20.34 -15.76
N VAL A 264 2.00 -19.39 -15.21
CA VAL A 264 2.56 -18.24 -14.47
C VAL A 264 3.16 -18.70 -13.16
N VAL A 265 2.45 -19.58 -12.43
CA VAL A 265 2.93 -20.15 -11.16
C VAL A 265 4.19 -20.99 -11.37
N ALA A 266 4.22 -21.83 -12.41
CA ALA A 266 5.39 -22.62 -12.78
C ALA A 266 6.62 -21.75 -13.12
N ASP A 267 6.42 -20.64 -13.83
CA ASP A 267 7.52 -19.71 -14.15
C ASP A 267 8.04 -18.97 -12.90
N LEU A 268 7.17 -18.68 -11.93
CA LEU A 268 7.57 -18.15 -10.64
C LEU A 268 8.40 -19.16 -9.85
N LEU A 269 7.97 -20.42 -9.77
CA LEU A 269 8.76 -21.49 -9.14
C LEU A 269 10.15 -21.62 -9.78
N LYS A 270 10.20 -21.60 -11.11
CA LYS A 270 11.46 -21.67 -11.86
C LYS A 270 12.38 -20.48 -11.60
N LEU A 271 11.82 -19.31 -11.30
CA LEU A 271 12.60 -18.15 -10.84
C LEU A 271 13.24 -18.47 -9.47
N TYR A 272 12.45 -18.98 -8.51
CA TYR A 272 12.97 -19.33 -7.18
C TYR A 272 14.07 -20.40 -7.16
N ASP A 273 14.16 -21.25 -8.19
CA ASP A 273 15.28 -22.20 -8.35
C ASP A 273 16.63 -21.48 -8.60
N THR A 274 16.57 -20.24 -9.09
CA THR A 274 17.75 -19.41 -9.43
C THR A 274 18.03 -18.31 -8.42
N LEU A 275 17.09 -18.03 -7.50
CA LEU A 275 17.25 -16.96 -6.51
C LEU A 275 18.24 -17.35 -5.42
N GLU A 276 19.12 -16.41 -5.07
CA GLU A 276 19.88 -16.47 -3.83
C GLU A 276 19.14 -15.72 -2.73
N TRP A 277 19.18 -16.29 -1.51
CA TRP A 277 18.64 -15.66 -0.32
C TRP A 277 19.45 -14.40 0.04
N ASP A 278 18.78 -13.25 0.08
CA ASP A 278 19.38 -11.93 0.32
C ASP A 278 19.20 -11.41 1.76
N GLY A 279 18.69 -12.26 2.66
CA GLY A 279 18.33 -11.89 4.03
C GLY A 279 16.92 -11.30 4.18
N GLY A 280 16.09 -11.39 3.15
CA GLY A 280 14.73 -10.85 3.15
C GLY A 280 14.68 -9.36 2.80
N LYS A 281 15.60 -8.92 1.93
CA LYS A 281 15.66 -7.52 1.48
C LYS A 281 14.70 -7.27 0.33
N THR A 282 14.52 -8.25 -0.55
CA THR A 282 13.63 -8.16 -1.71
C THR A 282 12.30 -8.84 -1.42
N PRO A 283 11.18 -8.10 -1.40
CA PRO A 283 9.87 -8.69 -1.13
C PRO A 283 9.32 -9.42 -2.37
N CYS A 284 8.49 -10.44 -2.15
CA CYS A 284 7.96 -11.28 -3.24
C CYS A 284 7.14 -10.55 -4.32
N PRO A 285 6.45 -9.42 -4.09
CA PRO A 285 5.74 -8.70 -5.14
C PRO A 285 6.66 -8.19 -6.27
N VAL A 286 7.94 -7.93 -5.97
CA VAL A 286 8.94 -7.57 -6.98
C VAL A 286 9.14 -8.72 -7.96
N PHE A 287 9.33 -9.94 -7.45
CA PHE A 287 9.49 -11.14 -8.26
C PHE A 287 8.21 -11.47 -9.04
N GLN A 288 7.06 -11.42 -8.37
CA GLN A 288 5.73 -11.71 -8.94
C GLN A 288 5.40 -10.78 -10.10
N THR A 289 5.54 -9.47 -9.88
CA THR A 289 5.32 -8.44 -10.91
C THR A 289 6.28 -8.64 -12.09
N SER A 290 7.56 -8.94 -11.83
CA SER A 290 8.56 -9.15 -12.90
C SER A 290 8.22 -10.34 -13.81
N ILE A 291 7.69 -11.44 -13.27
CA ILE A 291 7.27 -12.60 -14.07
C ILE A 291 5.98 -12.26 -14.82
N LEU A 292 5.00 -11.66 -14.16
CA LEU A 292 3.74 -11.27 -14.80
C LEU A 292 3.95 -10.32 -15.99
N LYS A 293 4.94 -9.42 -15.95
CA LYS A 293 5.32 -8.59 -17.10
C LYS A 293 5.77 -9.40 -18.31
N LYS A 294 6.49 -10.51 -18.10
CA LYS A 294 6.84 -11.45 -19.18
C LYS A 294 5.61 -12.15 -19.78
N HIS A 295 4.50 -12.17 -19.04
CA HIS A 295 3.19 -12.69 -19.47
C HIS A 295 2.23 -11.60 -19.97
N GLY A 296 2.69 -10.35 -20.10
CA GLY A 296 1.92 -9.23 -20.66
C GLY A 296 1.25 -8.30 -19.66
N LEU A 297 1.57 -8.39 -18.37
CA LEU A 297 1.11 -7.41 -17.37
C LEU A 297 1.61 -6.00 -17.72
N ILE A 298 0.70 -5.03 -17.60
CA ILE A 298 1.01 -3.60 -17.56
C ILE A 298 0.97 -3.17 -16.09
N GLU A 299 1.97 -2.43 -15.61
CA GLU A 299 2.08 -1.95 -14.22
C GLU A 299 1.12 -0.77 -13.95
N GLN A 300 -0.17 -1.06 -14.10
CA GLN A 300 -1.26 -0.14 -13.88
C GLN A 300 -2.35 -0.92 -13.17
N ASN A 301 -2.58 -0.59 -11.90
CA ASN A 301 -3.71 -1.10 -11.13
C ASN A 301 -4.99 -0.90 -11.93
N SER A 302 -5.51 -2.01 -12.44
CA SER A 302 -6.64 -2.11 -13.34
C SER A 302 -6.94 -3.60 -13.56
N PHE A 303 -8.13 -3.92 -14.03
CA PHE A 303 -8.45 -5.29 -14.40
C PHE A 303 -7.71 -5.68 -15.67
N GLN A 304 -6.95 -6.79 -15.64
CA GLN A 304 -6.22 -7.27 -16.80
C GLN A 304 -6.40 -8.78 -16.97
N ARG A 305 -6.57 -9.23 -18.22
CA ARG A 305 -6.63 -10.65 -18.55
C ARG A 305 -5.39 -11.06 -19.33
N LEU A 306 -4.55 -11.87 -18.70
CA LEU A 306 -3.43 -12.54 -19.34
C LEU A 306 -3.85 -13.94 -19.80
N LYS A 307 -2.99 -14.63 -20.55
CA LYS A 307 -3.30 -15.96 -21.12
C LYS A 307 -3.72 -17.00 -20.08
N ASP A 308 -3.01 -17.02 -18.95
CA ASP A 308 -3.17 -18.02 -17.89
C ASP A 308 -3.37 -17.39 -16.50
N MET A 309 -3.58 -16.08 -16.41
CA MET A 309 -3.80 -15.37 -15.14
C MET A 309 -4.69 -14.14 -15.34
N THR A 310 -5.68 -13.98 -14.47
CA THR A 310 -6.51 -12.77 -14.39
C THR A 310 -6.01 -11.90 -13.23
N ILE A 311 -5.73 -10.63 -13.52
CA ILE A 311 -5.20 -9.67 -12.55
C ILE A 311 -6.33 -8.75 -12.12
N LEU A 312 -6.66 -8.80 -10.84
CA LEU A 312 -7.72 -8.02 -10.23
C LEU A 312 -7.18 -6.66 -9.76
N PRO A 313 -7.95 -5.57 -9.89
CA PRO A 313 -7.62 -4.31 -9.24
C PRO A 313 -7.49 -4.47 -7.73
N ALA A 314 -6.72 -3.59 -7.09
CA ALA A 314 -6.44 -3.66 -5.66
C ALA A 314 -7.71 -3.71 -4.79
N GLU A 315 -8.79 -3.00 -5.15
CA GLU A 315 -10.06 -3.03 -4.40
C GLU A 315 -10.68 -4.43 -4.22
N CYS A 316 -10.31 -5.41 -5.06
CA CYS A 316 -10.86 -6.76 -5.02
C CYS A 316 -10.26 -7.59 -3.89
N LEU A 317 -8.96 -7.44 -3.62
CA LEU A 317 -8.21 -8.31 -2.69
C LEU A 317 -7.44 -7.53 -1.62
N CYS A 318 -7.27 -6.22 -1.82
CA CYS A 318 -6.57 -5.31 -0.94
C CYS A 318 -7.19 -3.88 -0.97
N PRO A 319 -8.43 -3.71 -0.49
CA PRO A 319 -9.07 -2.40 -0.36
C PRO A 319 -8.46 -1.53 0.76
N LYS A 320 -7.48 -2.05 1.50
CA LYS A 320 -6.75 -1.32 2.54
C LYS A 320 -5.57 -0.59 1.90
N SER A 321 -5.54 0.73 2.04
CA SER A 321 -4.43 1.55 1.57
C SER A 321 -3.18 1.33 2.40
N ILE A 322 -2.04 1.07 1.74
CA ILE A 322 -0.74 0.99 2.41
C ILE A 322 -0.27 2.35 2.96
N MET A 323 -0.81 3.45 2.43
CA MET A 323 -0.36 4.80 2.81
C MET A 323 -1.15 5.36 3.98
N SER A 324 -2.48 5.17 3.95
CA SER A 324 -3.39 5.74 4.93
C SER A 324 -3.98 4.74 5.90
N SER A 325 -3.82 3.43 5.65
CA SER A 325 -4.54 2.36 6.34
C SER A 325 -6.06 2.39 6.17
N LYS A 326 -6.63 3.31 5.37
CA LYS A 326 -8.06 3.37 5.07
C LYS A 326 -8.51 2.11 4.35
N ILE A 327 -9.60 1.53 4.81
CA ILE A 327 -10.23 0.38 4.17
C ILE A 327 -11.48 0.88 3.43
N SER A 328 -11.52 0.68 2.10
CA SER A 328 -12.65 1.08 1.25
C SER A 328 -13.29 -0.15 0.61
N VAL A 329 -14.21 -0.80 1.34
CA VAL A 329 -14.91 -2.01 0.86
C VAL A 329 -15.97 -1.63 -0.18
N THR A 330 -15.98 -2.32 -1.31
CA THR A 330 -17.00 -2.18 -2.36
C THR A 330 -17.71 -3.52 -2.60
N PRO A 331 -18.83 -3.56 -3.36
CA PRO A 331 -19.47 -4.83 -3.73
C PRO A 331 -18.56 -5.80 -4.53
N ARG A 332 -17.42 -5.31 -5.04
CA ARG A 332 -16.40 -6.08 -5.77
C ARG A 332 -15.29 -6.61 -4.87
N THR A 333 -15.20 -6.16 -3.63
CA THR A 333 -14.22 -6.63 -2.66
C THR A 333 -14.52 -8.08 -2.26
N PHE A 334 -13.54 -8.95 -2.46
CA PHE A 334 -13.54 -10.33 -1.99
C PHE A 334 -12.82 -10.48 -0.66
N ALA A 335 -11.69 -9.78 -0.52
CA ALA A 335 -10.81 -9.92 0.62
C ALA A 335 -10.23 -8.58 1.08
N ILE A 336 -9.81 -8.54 2.35
CA ILE A 336 -9.09 -7.46 3.00
C ILE A 336 -7.78 -8.03 3.53
N HIS A 337 -6.65 -7.61 2.95
CA HIS A 337 -5.34 -7.89 3.52
C HIS A 337 -5.01 -6.88 4.62
N HIS A 338 -4.80 -7.35 5.85
CA HIS A 338 -4.65 -6.49 7.02
C HIS A 338 -3.25 -5.92 7.22
N TYR A 339 -2.25 -6.40 6.48
CA TYR A 339 -0.84 -6.02 6.63
C TYR A 339 -0.37 -6.18 8.08
N ALA A 340 -0.59 -7.35 8.67
CA ALA A 340 -0.19 -7.64 10.04
C ALA A 340 1.33 -7.44 10.24
N ALA A 341 2.10 -7.59 9.15
CA ALA A 341 3.51 -7.22 9.04
C ALA A 341 4.34 -7.70 10.25
N SER A 342 4.06 -8.90 10.77
CA SER A 342 4.67 -9.45 11.99
C SER A 342 6.19 -9.65 11.90
N TRP A 343 6.76 -9.42 10.72
CA TRP A 343 8.18 -9.45 10.40
C TRP A 343 8.83 -8.05 10.32
N TYR A 344 8.04 -6.98 10.48
CA TYR A 344 8.44 -5.58 10.36
C TYR A 344 8.23 -4.82 11.68
N GLU A 345 9.24 -4.09 12.13
CA GLU A 345 9.14 -3.21 13.30
C GLU A 345 8.94 -1.77 12.81
N TYR A 346 7.80 -1.18 13.15
CA TYR A 346 7.51 0.22 12.83
C TYR A 346 8.41 1.16 13.63
N THR A 347 8.89 2.20 12.96
CA THR A 347 9.59 3.31 13.61
C THR A 347 8.62 4.19 14.40
N GLN A 348 9.13 4.91 15.41
CA GLN A 348 8.33 5.84 16.21
C GLN A 348 7.64 6.90 15.31
N THR A 349 8.35 7.41 14.30
CA THR A 349 7.83 8.35 13.29
C THR A 349 6.62 7.80 12.54
N GLU A 350 6.61 6.51 12.20
CA GLU A 350 5.48 5.89 11.50
C GLU A 350 4.25 5.75 12.41
N ILE A 351 4.48 5.37 13.68
CA ILE A 351 3.41 5.29 14.68
C ILE A 351 2.76 6.66 14.89
N GLU A 352 3.57 7.71 15.03
CA GLU A 352 3.08 9.09 15.20
C GLU A 352 2.36 9.61 13.96
N PHE A 353 2.85 9.30 12.76
CA PHE A 353 2.15 9.61 11.51
C PHE A 353 0.75 8.98 11.46
N LEU A 354 0.60 7.72 11.87
CA LEU A 354 -0.71 7.05 11.92
C LEU A 354 -1.66 7.70 12.92
N LYS A 355 -1.16 8.13 14.08
CA LYS A 355 -1.96 8.87 15.09
C LYS A 355 -2.44 10.23 14.59
N LEU A 356 -1.62 10.93 13.79
CA LEU A 356 -2.04 12.20 13.20
C LEU A 356 -3.21 12.05 12.24
N TRP A 357 -3.39 10.87 11.65
CA TRP A 357 -4.55 10.58 10.81
C TRP A 357 -5.87 10.67 11.57
N GLU A 358 -5.87 10.37 12.88
CA GLU A 358 -7.03 10.53 13.77
C GLU A 358 -7.36 12.00 14.08
N ARG A 359 -6.40 12.90 13.91
CA ARG A 359 -6.57 14.36 14.14
C ARG A 359 -7.07 15.11 12.91
N VAL A 360 -7.11 14.47 11.74
CA VAL A 360 -7.56 15.10 10.51
C VAL A 360 -9.01 15.52 10.66
N GLN A 361 -9.28 16.81 10.50
CA GLN A 361 -10.64 17.28 10.32
C GLN A 361 -10.93 17.26 8.83
N ASP A 362 -11.82 16.36 8.43
CA ASP A 362 -12.27 16.27 7.05
C ASP A 362 -12.81 17.63 6.58
N TYR A 363 -12.47 17.98 5.34
CA TYR A 363 -13.20 19.01 4.62
C TYR A 363 -14.51 18.36 4.15
N GLU A 364 -15.65 18.77 4.72
CA GLU A 364 -16.97 18.43 4.15
C GLU A 364 -17.09 18.93 2.70
#